data_AF-A0A3M7PVW1-F1
#
_entry.id   AF-A0A3M7PVW1-F1
#
_cell.length_a   1.000
_cell.length_b   1.000
_cell.length_c   1.000
_cell.angle_alpha   90.00
_cell.angle_beta   90.00
_cell.angle_gamma   90.00
#
_symmetry.space_group_name_H-M   'P 1'
#
loop_
_entity.id
_entity.type
_entity.pdbx_description
1 polymer ?
#
loop_
_entity_poly.entity_id
_entity_poly.type
_entity_poly.pdbx_seq_one_letter_code
_entity_poly.pdbx_strand_id
1 'polypeptide(L)'
;MKIFYFIKGKQDYFMEKRGVVISVHNSSHTPLVKNEGIKVPVGFLADISVDRTFYVRLPSPFSDCRKDTTTKLSTDSNYYNKTVDAADYSKSLCDDICLQNEFIVPQCNCNDPELEVTD
;
A
#
# COMPACT_ATOMS: atom_id res chain seq x y z
N MET A 1 -16.26 0.09 -4.14
CA MET A 1 -15.38 0.63 -5.20
C MET A 1 -15.32 2.13 -5.03
N LYS A 2 -14.22 2.65 -4.47
CA LYS A 2 -13.92 4.09 -4.54
C LYS A 2 -13.00 4.27 -5.73
N ILE A 3 -13.37 5.14 -6.66
CA ILE A 3 -12.72 5.22 -7.98
C ILE A 3 -11.58 6.25 -7.96
N PHE A 4 -11.56 7.16 -6.97
CA PHE A 4 -10.57 8.23 -6.92
C PHE A 4 -10.16 8.53 -5.48
N TYR A 5 -8.86 8.45 -5.21
CA TYR A 5 -8.25 9.06 -4.03
C TYR A 5 -7.32 10.18 -4.51
N PHE A 6 -7.73 11.43 -4.27
CA PHE A 6 -6.88 12.59 -4.49
C PHE A 6 -6.15 12.89 -3.19
N ILE A 7 -4.86 12.59 -3.13
CA ILE A 7 -4.03 13.01 -1.99
C ILE A 7 -3.96 14.54 -2.04
N LYS A 8 -4.49 15.20 -1.00
CA LYS A 8 -4.40 16.65 -0.81
C LYS A 8 -2.91 17.02 -0.77
N GLY A 9 -2.45 17.77 -1.76
CA GLY A 9 -1.03 17.92 -2.08
C GLY A 9 -0.16 18.31 -0.89
N LYS A 10 0.79 17.44 -0.53
CA LYS A 10 2.10 17.91 -0.10
C LYS A 10 2.78 18.48 -1.35
N GLN A 11 3.17 19.75 -1.33
CA GLN A 11 3.94 20.34 -2.42
C GLN A 11 5.32 19.69 -2.45
N ASP A 12 5.54 18.80 -3.42
CA ASP A 12 6.87 18.34 -3.79
C ASP A 12 7.59 19.47 -4.54
N TYR A 13 8.63 20.04 -3.92
CA TYR A 13 9.42 21.14 -4.49
C TYR A 13 10.26 20.74 -5.73
N PHE A 14 10.27 19.46 -6.13
CA PHE A 14 11.05 18.92 -7.25
C PHE A 14 10.23 18.01 -8.18
N MET A 15 9.25 18.56 -8.92
CA MET A 15 8.49 17.79 -9.92
C MET A 15 8.56 18.42 -11.32
N GLU A 16 9.23 17.72 -12.24
CA GLU A 16 9.10 17.92 -13.71
C GLU A 16 8.08 16.95 -14.34
N LYS A 17 7.14 16.39 -13.56
CA LYS A 17 6.11 15.48 -14.08
C LYS A 17 4.79 16.20 -14.30
N ARG A 18 4.46 16.44 -15.58
CA ARG A 18 3.17 17.01 -16.02
C ARG A 18 2.17 15.86 -16.23
N GLY A 19 1.26 15.65 -15.28
CA GLY A 19 0.32 14.53 -15.32
C GLY A 19 -0.45 14.34 -14.01
N VAL A 20 -1.27 13.31 -13.96
CA VAL A 20 -1.91 12.81 -12.72
C VAL A 20 -1.55 11.34 -12.53
N VAL A 21 -1.49 10.88 -11.29
CA VAL A 21 -1.33 9.45 -10.97
C VAL A 21 -2.66 8.93 -10.44
N ILE A 22 -3.15 7.83 -11.02
CA ILE A 22 -4.41 7.21 -10.67
C ILE A 22 -4.13 5.81 -10.15
N SER A 23 -4.65 5.47 -8.98
CA SER A 23 -4.62 4.10 -8.45
C SER A 23 -6.05 3.57 -8.33
N VAL A 24 -6.26 2.33 -8.75
CA VAL A 24 -7.54 1.62 -8.64
C VAL A 24 -7.35 0.46 -7.67
N HIS A 25 -8.01 0.53 -6.53
CA HIS A 25 -7.83 -0.41 -5.43
C HIS A 25 -9.16 -0.77 -4.76
N ASN A 26 -9.12 -1.78 -3.89
CA ASN A 26 -10.28 -2.14 -3.08
C ASN A 26 -10.55 -1.06 -2.02
N SER A 27 -11.82 -0.79 -1.71
CA SER A 27 -12.20 0.26 -0.76
C SER A 27 -11.74 0.03 0.68
N SER A 28 -11.35 -1.20 1.02
CA SER A 28 -10.87 -1.56 2.35
C SER A 28 -9.34 -1.50 2.50
N HIS A 29 -8.62 -1.32 1.40
CA HIS A 29 -7.16 -1.17 1.39
C HIS A 29 -6.76 0.28 1.13
N THR A 30 -5.71 0.76 1.80
CA THR A 30 -5.09 2.05 1.50
C THR A 30 -4.29 1.93 0.19
N PRO A 31 -4.48 2.85 -0.78
CA PRO A 31 -3.77 2.78 -2.05
C PRO A 31 -2.30 3.18 -1.87
N LEU A 32 -1.39 2.23 -2.12
CA LEU A 32 0.03 2.54 -2.21
C LEU A 32 0.34 3.07 -3.62
N VAL A 33 0.13 4.37 -3.82
CA VAL A 33 0.22 5.02 -5.15
C VAL A 33 1.62 4.85 -5.78
N LYS A 34 2.67 4.70 -4.96
CA LYS A 34 4.04 4.39 -5.40
C LYS A 34 4.13 3.06 -6.16
N ASN A 35 3.35 2.06 -5.74
CA ASN A 35 3.42 0.69 -6.25
C ASN A 35 2.36 0.42 -7.32
N GLU A 36 1.15 0.97 -7.17
CA GLU A 36 -0.03 0.65 -7.97
C GLU A 36 -0.49 1.80 -8.88
N GLY A 37 0.20 2.93 -8.86
CA GLY A 37 -0.20 4.15 -9.58
C GLY A 37 0.07 4.09 -11.08
N ILE A 38 -0.98 4.37 -11.86
CA ILE A 38 -0.92 4.59 -13.31
C ILE A 38 -0.70 6.08 -13.58
N LYS A 39 0.35 6.42 -14.31
CA LYS A 39 0.64 7.80 -14.71
C LYS A 39 -0.14 8.16 -15.97
N VAL A 40 -0.90 9.24 -15.91
CA VAL A 40 -1.73 9.74 -17.00
C VAL A 40 -1.21 11.11 -17.48
N PRO A 41 -0.96 11.30 -18.78
CA PRO A 41 -0.47 12.56 -19.32
C PRO A 41 -1.56 13.64 -19.32
N VAL A 42 -1.14 14.91 -19.28
CA VAL A 42 -2.04 16.05 -19.50
C VAL A 42 -2.22 16.32 -21.00
N GLY A 43 -3.34 16.96 -21.37
CA GLY A 43 -3.59 17.45 -22.73
C GLY A 43 -4.17 16.42 -23.71
N PHE A 44 -4.40 15.19 -23.26
CA PHE A 44 -5.02 14.12 -24.05
C PHE A 44 -6.11 13.43 -23.23
N LEU A 45 -7.08 12.83 -23.93
CA LEU A 45 -8.09 11.97 -23.31
C LEU A 45 -7.46 10.61 -22.95
N ALA A 46 -7.67 10.18 -21.71
CA ALA A 46 -7.28 8.85 -21.25
C ALA A 46 -8.52 8.02 -20.99
N ASP A 47 -8.67 6.92 -21.73
CA ASP A 47 -9.69 5.90 -21.51
C ASP A 47 -9.08 4.77 -20.67
N ILE A 48 -9.64 4.53 -19.48
CA ILE A 48 -9.14 3.56 -18.50
C ILE A 48 -10.20 2.50 -18.29
N SER A 49 -10.02 1.36 -18.97
CA SER A 49 -10.82 0.17 -18.75
C SER A 49 -10.27 -0.65 -17.58
N VAL A 50 -11.15 -1.08 -16.69
CA VAL A 50 -10.79 -1.84 -15.49
C VAL A 50 -11.40 -3.23 -15.57
N ASP A 51 -10.55 -4.26 -15.47
CA ASP A 51 -10.98 -5.64 -15.28
C ASP A 51 -10.57 -6.14 -13.90
N ARG A 52 -11.43 -6.94 -13.25
CA ARG A 52 -11.22 -7.39 -11.88
C ARG A 52 -10.96 -8.89 -11.83
N THR A 53 -9.74 -9.25 -11.49
CA THR A 53 -9.35 -10.64 -11.21
C THR A 53 -9.23 -10.87 -9.70
N PHE A 54 -9.72 -12.02 -9.21
CA PHE A 54 -9.57 -12.45 -7.83
C PHE A 54 -8.62 -13.63 -7.72
N TYR A 55 -7.69 -13.56 -6.76
CA TYR A 55 -6.79 -14.64 -6.42
C TYR A 55 -7.08 -15.12 -5.00
N VAL A 56 -7.38 -16.40 -4.85
CA VAL A 56 -7.57 -17.04 -3.53
C VAL A 56 -6.53 -18.13 -3.38
N ARG A 57 -5.70 -18.02 -2.32
CA ARG A 57 -4.72 -19.05 -1.98
C ARG A 57 -5.32 -20.00 -0.93
N LEU A 58 -5.02 -21.29 -1.06
CA LEU A 58 -5.40 -22.27 -0.06
C LEU A 58 -4.55 -22.07 1.21
N PRO A 59 -5.14 -22.08 2.41
CA PRO A 59 -4.37 -21.97 3.65
C PRO A 59 -3.56 -23.24 3.93
N SER A 60 -2.87 -23.26 5.07
CA SER A 60 -2.09 -24.42 5.52
C SER A 60 -2.92 -25.70 5.45
N PRO A 61 -2.36 -26.82 4.95
CA PRO A 61 -0.93 -27.06 4.66
C PRO A 61 -0.47 -26.68 3.24
N PHE A 62 -1.34 -26.12 2.39
CA PHE A 62 -1.01 -25.87 0.98
C PHE A 62 -0.25 -24.56 0.76
N SER A 63 -0.40 -23.60 1.68
CA SER A 63 0.44 -22.42 1.74
C SER A 63 0.45 -21.84 3.16
N ASP A 64 1.40 -20.96 3.43
CA ASP A 64 1.44 -20.19 4.68
C ASP A 64 0.52 -18.96 4.64
N CYS A 65 -0.40 -18.90 3.66
CA CYS A 65 -1.38 -17.83 3.57
C CYS A 65 -2.40 -17.96 4.71
N ARG A 66 -2.46 -16.93 5.54
CA ARG A 66 -3.40 -16.83 6.63
C ARG A 66 -4.79 -16.43 6.10
N LYS A 67 -5.80 -17.24 6.39
CA LYS A 67 -7.18 -16.99 5.95
C LYS A 67 -7.86 -15.84 6.71
N ASP A 68 -7.72 -15.83 8.03
CA ASP A 68 -8.25 -14.78 8.88
C ASP A 68 -7.17 -13.76 9.20
N THR A 69 -7.20 -12.62 8.51
CA THR A 69 -6.24 -11.53 8.69
C THR A 69 -6.65 -10.52 9.75
N THR A 70 -7.82 -10.70 10.39
CA THR A 70 -8.39 -9.72 11.33
C THR A 70 -8.05 -10.04 12.78
N THR A 71 -7.97 -11.32 13.13
CA THR A 71 -7.55 -11.75 14.46
C THR A 71 -6.03 -11.53 14.59
N LYS A 72 -5.56 -11.09 15.76
CA LYS A 72 -4.12 -11.09 16.08
C LYS A 72 -3.79 -12.31 16.94
N LEU A 73 -2.69 -12.96 16.65
CA LEU A 73 -2.15 -14.09 17.39
C LEU A 73 -0.91 -13.65 18.15
N SER A 74 -0.63 -14.30 19.28
CA SER A 74 0.58 -14.06 20.06
C SER A 74 1.87 -14.41 19.31
N THR A 75 1.77 -15.20 18.23
CA THR A 75 2.88 -15.59 17.36
C THR A 75 3.11 -14.63 16.20
N ASP A 76 2.23 -13.63 16.01
CA ASP A 76 2.35 -12.68 14.91
C ASP A 76 3.52 -11.74 15.13
N SER A 77 4.23 -11.42 14.04
CA SER A 77 5.30 -10.41 14.09
C SER A 77 4.73 -9.03 14.44
N ASN A 78 5.57 -8.18 15.03
CA ASN A 78 5.19 -6.79 15.29
C ASN A 78 4.70 -6.08 14.02
N TYR A 79 5.32 -6.37 12.87
CA TYR A 79 4.96 -5.78 11.58
C TYR A 79 3.61 -6.21 11.07
N TYR A 80 3.28 -7.50 11.21
CA TYR A 80 1.96 -7.98 10.90
C TYR A 80 0.92 -7.26 11.76
N ASN A 81 1.16 -7.15 13.07
CA ASN A 81 0.27 -6.47 14.00
C ASN A 81 0.07 -4.99 13.62
N LYS A 82 1.16 -4.27 13.32
CA LYS A 82 1.09 -2.88 12.84
C LYS A 82 0.36 -2.74 11.51
N THR A 83 0.53 -3.71 10.61
CA THR A 83 -0.15 -3.70 9.30
C THR A 83 -1.65 -3.79 9.47
N VAL A 84 -2.12 -4.74 10.29
CA VAL A 84 -3.57 -4.95 10.52
C VAL A 84 -4.20 -3.84 11.38
N ASP A 85 -3.40 -3.11 12.17
CA ASP A 85 -3.87 -1.92 12.89
C ASP A 85 -4.08 -0.74 11.96
N ALA A 86 -3.22 -0.58 10.96
CA ALA A 86 -3.29 0.52 10.02
C ALA A 86 -4.42 0.34 8.99
N ALA A 87 -4.61 -0.87 8.45
CA ALA A 87 -5.61 -1.17 7.42
C ALA A 87 -5.87 -2.67 7.31
N ASP A 88 -6.76 -3.08 6.39
CA ASP A 88 -6.83 -4.47 5.96
C ASP A 88 -5.45 -4.95 5.51
N TYR A 89 -5.08 -6.16 5.90
CA TYR A 89 -3.77 -6.73 5.57
C TYR A 89 -3.49 -6.64 4.07
N SER A 90 -2.36 -6.02 3.73
CA SER A 90 -1.76 -6.05 2.41
C SER A 90 -0.29 -6.41 2.57
N LYS A 91 0.23 -7.23 1.66
CA LYS A 91 1.64 -7.62 1.68
C LYS A 91 2.54 -6.39 1.54
N SER A 92 2.20 -5.49 0.61
CA SER A 92 2.98 -4.29 0.32
C SER A 92 3.08 -3.35 1.53
N LEU A 93 2.00 -3.17 2.29
CA LEU A 93 2.04 -2.35 3.51
C LEU A 93 2.90 -3.02 4.59
N CYS A 94 2.79 -4.35 4.75
CA CYS A 94 3.63 -5.08 5.69
C CYS A 94 5.12 -4.98 5.33
N ASP A 95 5.45 -5.02 4.03
CA ASP A 95 6.82 -4.88 3.54
C ASP A 95 7.36 -3.45 3.82
N ASP A 96 6.56 -2.40 3.60
CA ASP A 96 6.94 -1.01 3.90
C ASP A 96 7.14 -0.78 5.40
N ILE A 97 6.24 -1.32 6.24
CA ILE A 97 6.37 -1.28 7.70
C ILE A 97 7.63 -2.00 8.16
N CYS A 98 7.91 -3.18 7.60
CA CYS A 98 9.12 -3.94 7.91
C CYS A 98 10.40 -3.16 7.54
N LEU A 99 10.44 -2.60 6.33
CA LEU A 99 11.56 -1.79 5.86
C LEU A 99 11.82 -0.59 6.78
N GLN A 100 10.76 0.14 7.12
CA GLN A 100 10.82 1.30 8.00
C GLN A 100 11.36 0.93 9.39
N ASN A 101 10.81 -0.13 10.01
CA ASN A 101 11.08 -0.46 11.41
C ASN A 101 12.38 -1.24 11.65
N GLU A 102 12.83 -2.11 10.74
CA GLU A 102 14.07 -2.91 10.98
C GLU A 102 15.31 -2.29 10.37
N PHE A 103 15.16 -1.58 9.25
CA PHE A 103 16.31 -1.14 8.49
C PHE A 103 16.53 0.36 8.63
N ILE A 104 15.49 1.17 8.43
CA ILE A 104 15.64 2.63 8.38
C ILE A 104 15.75 3.23 9.78
N VAL A 105 14.77 3.00 10.65
CA VAL A 105 14.79 3.58 12.01
C VAL A 105 16.03 3.16 12.80
N PRO A 106 16.45 1.89 12.83
CA PRO A 106 17.59 1.49 13.66
C PRO A 106 18.93 2.02 13.16
N GLN A 107 19.10 2.21 11.85
CA GLN A 107 20.35 2.68 11.25
C GLN A 107 20.43 4.20 11.15
N CYS A 108 19.30 4.86 10.87
CA CYS A 108 19.25 6.28 10.56
C CYS A 108 18.57 7.14 11.64
N ASN A 109 17.90 6.50 12.61
CA ASN A 109 17.13 7.17 13.66
C ASN A 109 16.12 8.21 13.12
N CYS A 110 15.52 7.90 11.97
CA CYS A 110 14.54 8.75 11.29
C CYS A 110 13.51 7.91 10.53
N ASN A 111 12.40 8.55 10.14
CA ASN A 111 11.39 7.94 9.28
C ASN A 111 11.57 8.31 7.81
N ASP A 112 11.38 7.34 6.89
CA ASP A 112 11.38 7.62 5.46
C ASP A 112 10.02 8.23 5.07
N PRO A 113 9.99 9.49 4.61
CA PRO A 113 8.74 10.16 4.27
C PRO A 113 8.05 9.60 3.02
N GLU A 114 8.72 8.77 2.23
CA GLU A 114 8.12 8.10 1.07
C GLU A 114 7.37 6.82 1.42
N LEU A 115 7.62 6.23 2.59
CA LEU A 115 6.90 5.05 3.05
C LEU A 115 5.61 5.47 3.73
N GLU A 116 4.47 4.93 3.29
CA GLU A 116 3.14 5.24 3.85
C GLU A 116 2.88 4.47 5.16
N VAL A 117 3.85 4.51 6.08
CA VAL A 117 3.76 3.89 7.39
C VAL A 117 3.24 4.95 8.38
N THR A 118 1.98 4.84 8.77
CA THR A 118 1.41 5.68 9.84
C THR A 118 1.85 5.16 11.21
N ASP A 119 2.36 6.05 12.07
CA ASP A 119 2.64 5.78 13.49
C ASP A 119 1.36 5.46 14.28
#